data_AF-A0A068LQU2-F1
#
_entry.id   AF-A0A068LQU2-F1
#
_cell.length_a   1.000
_cell.length_b   1.000
_cell.length_c   1.000
_cell.angle_alpha   90.00
_cell.angle_beta   90.00
_cell.angle_gamma   90.00
#
_symmetry.space_group_name_H-M   'P 1'
#
loop_
_entity.id
_entity.type
_entity.pdbx_description
1 polymer ?
#
loop_
_entity_poly.entity_id
_entity_poly.type
_entity_poly.pdbx_seq_one_letter_code
_entity_poly.pdbx_strand_id
1 'polypeptide(L)'
;MRCFENFLIQHGYSVQLNDITKTLVRRFIQHQITKENVKPRTIYRRISCLKSFSKYCVKENLIDNDFMIGIDTPKTDSKLPTYMSLLELQKLFRFLEQDNSRMAMRNHLLFKLLATTGMRRSEIVEITWEQIDLSNNTIRIYGKGKKERLLPLHPMVVPCPRDWCTTL
;
A
#
# COMPACT_ATOMS: atom_id res chain seq x y z
N MET A 1 2.41 -1.90 -16.48
CA MET A 1 3.34 -2.11 -17.61
C MET A 1 3.31 -3.54 -18.12
N ARG A 2 3.87 -4.55 -17.42
CA ARG A 2 3.91 -5.95 -17.90
C ARG A 2 2.60 -6.51 -18.46
N CYS A 3 1.47 -6.24 -17.82
CA CYS A 3 0.16 -6.71 -18.32
C CYS A 3 -0.25 -6.08 -19.67
N PHE A 4 0.11 -4.80 -19.90
CA PHE A 4 -0.16 -4.14 -21.18
C PHE A 4 0.79 -4.67 -22.27
N GLU A 5 2.07 -4.84 -21.93
CA GLU A 5 3.08 -5.45 -22.81
C GLU A 5 2.68 -6.87 -23.23
N ASN A 6 2.25 -7.72 -22.29
CA ASN A 6 1.74 -9.05 -22.58
C ASN A 6 0.54 -9.01 -23.53
N PHE A 7 -0.38 -8.06 -23.34
CA PHE A 7 -1.50 -7.88 -24.25
C PHE A 7 -1.04 -7.53 -25.67
N LEU A 8 -0.05 -6.65 -25.82
CA LEU A 8 0.51 -6.30 -27.13
C LEU A 8 1.11 -7.53 -27.81
N ILE A 9 1.98 -8.26 -27.09
CA ILE A 9 2.64 -9.47 -27.61
C ILE A 9 1.62 -10.54 -28.01
N GLN A 10 0.63 -10.82 -27.16
CA GLN A 10 -0.39 -11.84 -27.42
C GLN A 10 -1.26 -11.54 -28.64
N HIS A 11 -1.44 -10.26 -28.98
CA HIS A 11 -2.26 -9.85 -30.12
C HIS A 11 -1.41 -9.44 -31.34
N GLY A 12 -0.09 -9.69 -31.31
CA GLY A 12 0.82 -9.41 -32.42
C GLY A 12 1.06 -7.91 -32.67
N TYR A 13 0.84 -7.05 -31.67
CA TYR A 13 1.15 -5.63 -31.76
C TYR A 13 2.62 -5.35 -31.41
N SER A 14 3.17 -4.32 -32.04
CA SER A 14 4.50 -3.81 -31.69
C SER A 14 4.54 -3.32 -30.24
N VAL A 15 5.67 -3.60 -29.58
CA VAL A 15 5.99 -3.10 -28.23
C VAL A 15 6.83 -1.83 -28.26
N GLN A 16 7.19 -1.33 -29.45
CA GLN A 16 7.93 -0.08 -29.62
C GLN A 16 7.07 1.10 -29.17
N LEU A 17 7.69 2.04 -28.44
CA LEU A 17 6.95 3.16 -27.84
C LEU A 17 6.24 4.04 -28.86
N ASN A 18 6.86 4.26 -30.03
CA ASN A 18 6.31 5.09 -31.10
C ASN A 18 5.07 4.47 -31.77
N ASP A 19 4.89 3.15 -31.65
CA ASP A 19 3.75 2.44 -32.22
C ASP A 19 2.55 2.40 -31.27
N ILE A 20 2.73 2.84 -30.01
CA ILE A 20 1.67 2.83 -29.00
C ILE A 20 0.71 3.98 -29.27
N THR A 21 -0.51 3.64 -29.69
CA THR A 21 -1.57 4.61 -29.94
C THR A 21 -2.66 4.55 -28.88
N LYS A 22 -3.42 5.65 -28.78
CA LYS A 22 -4.64 5.74 -27.96
C LYS A 22 -5.63 4.61 -28.26
N THR A 23 -5.73 4.20 -29.53
CA THR A 23 -6.59 3.11 -29.98
C THR A 23 -6.17 1.76 -29.39
N LEU A 24 -4.87 1.47 -29.35
CA LEU A 24 -4.35 0.25 -28.72
C LEU A 24 -4.64 0.22 -27.22
N VAL A 25 -4.50 1.37 -26.54
CA VAL A 25 -4.86 1.49 -25.12
C VAL A 25 -6.35 1.22 -24.89
N ARG A 26 -7.24 1.77 -25.73
CA ARG A 26 -8.69 1.51 -25.64
C ARG A 26 -9.00 0.03 -25.84
N ARG A 27 -8.36 -0.62 -26.82
CA ARG A 27 -8.51 -2.08 -27.06
C ARG A 27 -8.04 -2.88 -25.86
N PHE A 28 -6.91 -2.53 -25.26
CA PHE A 28 -6.43 -3.15 -24.03
C PHE A 28 -7.47 -3.02 -22.91
N ILE A 29 -7.95 -1.80 -22.62
CA ILE A 29 -8.95 -1.59 -21.56
C ILE A 29 -10.22 -2.41 -21.84
N GLN A 30 -10.69 -2.44 -23.08
CA GLN A 30 -11.87 -3.22 -23.48
C GLN A 30 -11.64 -4.73 -23.30
N HIS A 31 -10.46 -5.24 -23.66
CA HIS A 31 -10.09 -6.64 -23.46
C HIS A 31 -10.08 -7.00 -21.98
N GLN A 32 -9.50 -6.13 -21.13
CA GLN A 32 -9.46 -6.33 -19.68
C GLN A 32 -10.86 -6.38 -19.05
N ILE A 33 -11.82 -5.60 -19.57
CA ILE A 33 -13.21 -5.60 -19.11
C ILE A 33 -13.95 -6.85 -19.60
N THR A 34 -13.87 -7.14 -20.90
CA THR A 34 -14.76 -8.11 -21.55
C THR A 34 -14.26 -9.54 -21.53
N LYS A 35 -12.94 -9.75 -21.62
CA LYS A 35 -12.33 -11.08 -21.70
C LYS A 35 -11.78 -11.54 -20.37
N GLU A 36 -11.13 -10.65 -19.63
CA GLU A 36 -10.53 -10.98 -18.33
C GLU A 36 -11.43 -10.68 -17.12
N ASN A 37 -12.59 -10.02 -17.33
CA ASN A 37 -13.53 -9.62 -16.28
C ASN A 37 -12.85 -8.91 -15.09
N VAL A 38 -11.92 -8.02 -15.40
CA VAL A 38 -11.11 -7.36 -14.38
C VAL A 38 -11.94 -6.33 -13.61
N LYS A 39 -11.80 -6.35 -12.28
CA LYS A 39 -12.49 -5.39 -11.40
C LYS A 39 -12.15 -3.93 -11.76
N PRO A 40 -13.13 -2.99 -11.71
CA PRO A 40 -12.93 -1.58 -12.06
C PRO A 40 -11.74 -0.91 -11.36
N ARG A 41 -11.50 -1.22 -10.08
CA ARG A 41 -10.37 -0.67 -9.29
C ARG A 41 -9.01 -1.05 -9.87
N THR A 42 -8.89 -2.27 -10.39
CA THR A 42 -7.64 -2.73 -11.03
C THR A 42 -7.45 -2.06 -12.38
N ILE A 43 -8.52 -1.87 -13.16
CA ILE A 43 -8.49 -1.12 -14.43
C ILE A 43 -8.08 0.33 -14.19
N TYR A 44 -8.68 1.00 -13.20
CA TYR A 44 -8.33 2.36 -12.80
C TYR A 44 -6.83 2.47 -12.50
N ARG A 45 -6.28 1.55 -11.70
CA ARG A 45 -4.85 1.50 -11.37
C ARG A 45 -3.98 1.30 -12.60
N ARG A 46 -4.38 0.43 -13.54
CA ARG A 46 -3.65 0.20 -14.80
C ARG A 46 -3.66 1.44 -15.69
N ILE A 47 -4.79 2.13 -15.82
CA ILE A 47 -4.89 3.40 -16.55
C ILE A 47 -4.01 4.47 -15.91
N SER A 48 -4.06 4.61 -14.57
CA SER A 48 -3.20 5.56 -13.84
C SER A 48 -1.71 5.27 -14.07
N CYS A 49 -1.31 4.00 -14.09
CA CYS A 49 0.07 3.60 -14.40
C CYS A 49 0.47 3.97 -15.83
N LEU A 50 -0.38 3.69 -16.83
CA LEU A 50 -0.13 4.05 -18.22
C LEU A 50 -0.08 5.58 -18.42
N LYS A 51 -0.94 6.35 -17.74
CA LYS A 51 -0.91 7.83 -17.75
C LYS A 51 0.43 8.36 -17.24
N SER A 52 0.88 7.89 -16.08
CA SER A 52 2.17 8.33 -15.53
C SER A 52 3.34 7.92 -16.43
N PHE A 53 3.28 6.73 -17.03
CA PHE A 53 4.31 6.25 -17.94
C PHE A 53 4.38 7.06 -19.25
N SER A 54 3.24 7.32 -19.90
CA SER A 54 3.21 8.11 -21.14
C SER A 54 3.75 9.52 -20.91
N LYS A 55 3.35 10.17 -19.80
CA LYS A 55 3.89 11.47 -19.39
C LYS A 55 5.40 11.44 -19.15
N TYR A 56 5.91 10.38 -18.54
CA TYR A 56 7.35 10.17 -18.37
C TYR A 56 8.06 10.06 -19.72
N CYS A 57 7.54 9.25 -20.65
CA CYS A 57 8.13 9.09 -21.98
C CYS A 57 8.19 10.41 -22.76
N VAL A 58 7.14 11.24 -22.69
CA VAL A 58 7.15 12.58 -23.30
C VAL A 58 8.20 13.48 -22.62
N LYS A 59 8.24 13.48 -21.28
CA LYS A 59 9.20 14.29 -20.51
C LYS A 59 10.66 13.95 -20.85
N GLU A 60 10.96 12.68 -21.05
CA GLU A 60 12.30 12.19 -21.38
C GLU A 60 12.56 12.15 -22.90
N ASN A 61 11.70 12.77 -23.72
CA ASN A 61 11.80 12.82 -25.19
C ASN A 61 11.91 11.42 -25.86
N LEU A 62 11.29 10.39 -25.26
CA LEU A 62 11.23 9.04 -25.83
C LEU A 62 10.11 8.88 -26.87
N ILE A 63 9.08 9.73 -26.75
CA ILE A 63 7.96 9.85 -27.69
C ILE A 63 7.55 11.32 -27.78
N ASP A 64 7.00 11.73 -28.90
CA ASP A 64 6.59 13.13 -29.10
C ASP A 64 5.25 13.47 -28.42
N ASN A 65 4.36 12.49 -28.28
CA ASN A 65 2.97 12.72 -27.88
C ASN A 65 2.49 11.73 -26.81
N ASP A 66 1.73 12.23 -25.83
CA ASP A 66 1.11 11.41 -24.78
C ASP A 66 -0.08 10.59 -25.34
N PHE A 67 0.12 9.27 -25.49
CA PHE A 67 -0.88 8.33 -26.02
C PHE A 67 -2.07 8.10 -25.07
N MET A 68 -2.04 8.62 -23.84
CA MET A 68 -3.11 8.54 -22.86
C MET A 68 -4.03 9.78 -22.84
N ILE A 69 -3.77 10.79 -23.67
CA ILE A 69 -4.62 11.99 -23.78
C ILE A 69 -6.06 11.60 -24.14
N GLY A 70 -7.01 12.04 -23.33
CA GLY A 70 -8.44 11.76 -23.51
C GLY A 70 -8.82 10.27 -23.37
N ILE A 71 -8.04 9.50 -22.62
CA ILE A 71 -8.47 8.21 -22.06
C ILE A 71 -9.14 8.45 -20.72
N ASP A 72 -10.44 8.20 -20.68
CA ASP A 72 -11.24 8.29 -19.46
C ASP A 72 -11.01 7.09 -18.55
N THR A 73 -11.01 7.35 -17.25
CA THR A 73 -10.99 6.30 -16.24
C THR A 73 -12.42 5.95 -15.86
N PRO A 74 -12.80 4.66 -15.84
CA PRO A 74 -14.10 4.27 -15.32
C PRO A 74 -14.25 4.76 -13.88
N LYS A 75 -15.43 5.27 -13.53
CA LYS A 75 -15.74 5.62 -12.15
C LYS A 75 -15.63 4.36 -11.31
N THR A 76 -14.89 4.45 -10.21
CA THR A 76 -14.75 3.35 -9.27
C THR A 76 -15.61 3.68 -8.07
N ASP A 77 -16.50 2.77 -7.66
CA ASP A 77 -17.20 2.92 -6.39
C ASP A 77 -16.19 2.98 -5.25
N SER A 78 -16.24 4.07 -4.48
CA SER A 78 -15.49 4.19 -3.24
C SER A 78 -16.14 3.28 -2.20
N LYS A 79 -15.62 2.06 -2.05
CA LYS A 79 -15.94 1.25 -0.88
C LYS A 79 -15.48 2.02 0.36
N LEU A 80 -16.36 2.16 1.34
CA LEU A 80 -15.98 2.68 2.65
C LEU A 80 -14.85 1.82 3.23
N PRO A 81 -13.86 2.43 3.89
CA PRO A 81 -12.83 1.67 4.59
C PRO A 81 -13.49 0.70 5.56
N THR A 82 -13.11 -0.58 5.47
CA THR A 82 -13.48 -1.55 6.51
C THR A 82 -12.67 -1.21 7.75
N TYR A 83 -13.35 -1.00 8.87
CA TYR A 83 -12.75 -0.75 10.17
C TYR A 83 -13.13 -1.86 11.14
N MET A 84 -12.33 -2.04 12.18
CA MET A 84 -12.61 -2.99 13.26
C MET A 84 -13.41 -2.26 14.34
N SER A 85 -14.53 -2.83 14.74
CA SER A 85 -15.30 -2.35 15.89
C SER A 85 -14.53 -2.56 17.20
N LEU A 86 -14.88 -1.81 18.24
CA LEU A 86 -14.27 -1.97 19.56
C LEU A 86 -14.42 -3.40 20.10
N LEU A 87 -15.56 -4.05 19.84
CA LEU A 87 -15.81 -5.43 20.26
C LEU A 87 -14.90 -6.43 19.55
N GLU A 88 -14.68 -6.26 18.24
CA GLU A 88 -13.75 -7.11 17.49
C GLU A 88 -12.31 -6.90 17.95
N LEU A 89 -11.92 -5.66 18.26
CA LEU A 89 -10.60 -5.34 18.80
C LEU A 89 -10.39 -5.99 20.18
N GLN A 90 -11.40 -5.96 21.05
CA GLN A 90 -11.36 -6.64 22.34
C GLN A 90 -11.25 -8.16 22.20
N LYS A 91 -11.96 -8.76 21.24
CA LYS A 91 -11.85 -10.19 20.94
C LYS A 91 -10.45 -10.55 20.44
N LEU A 92 -9.86 -9.70 19.58
CA LEU A 92 -8.49 -9.87 19.10
C LEU A 92 -7.49 -9.85 20.26
N PHE A 93 -7.57 -8.88 21.17
CA PHE A 93 -6.65 -8.82 22.31
C PHE A 93 -6.79 -10.02 23.25
N ARG A 94 -8.01 -10.45 23.56
CA ARG A 94 -8.23 -11.68 24.37
C ARG A 94 -7.64 -12.93 23.71
N PHE A 95 -7.73 -13.03 22.39
CA PHE A 95 -7.10 -14.13 21.65
C PHE A 95 -5.56 -14.08 21.75
N LEU A 96 -4.96 -12.89 21.62
CA LEU A 96 -3.51 -12.72 21.73
C LEU A 96 -2.98 -12.96 23.14
N GLU A 97 -3.78 -12.73 24.19
CA GLU A 97 -3.45 -13.04 25.58
C GLU A 97 -3.36 -14.55 25.86
N GLN A 98 -4.01 -15.38 25.04
CA GLN A 98 -3.99 -16.83 25.16
C GLN A 98 -2.86 -17.48 24.33
N ASP A 99 -2.16 -16.69 23.51
CA ASP A 99 -1.04 -17.17 22.70
C ASP A 99 0.19 -17.38 23.59
N ASN A 100 0.67 -18.63 23.67
CA ASN A 100 1.89 -19.00 24.41
C ASN A 100 3.09 -19.26 23.48
N SER A 101 3.01 -18.85 22.21
CA SER A 101 4.11 -18.99 21.27
C SER A 101 5.28 -18.07 21.66
N ARG A 102 6.49 -18.40 21.17
CA ARG A 102 7.67 -17.53 21.31
C ARG A 102 7.45 -16.11 20.75
N MET A 103 6.48 -15.94 19.86
CA MET A 103 6.16 -14.66 19.21
C MET A 103 4.99 -13.92 19.88
N ALA A 104 4.35 -14.49 20.90
CA ALA A 104 3.16 -13.94 21.53
C ALA A 104 3.37 -12.50 22.03
N MET A 105 4.45 -12.27 22.78
CA MET A 105 4.77 -10.94 23.31
C MET A 105 4.97 -9.90 22.19
N ARG A 106 5.72 -10.25 21.13
CA ARG A 106 5.93 -9.40 19.96
C ARG A 106 4.60 -9.08 19.26
N ASN A 107 3.78 -10.10 19.02
CA ASN A 107 2.51 -9.95 18.32
C ASN A 107 1.56 -9.06 19.12
N HIS A 108 1.47 -9.28 20.43
CA HIS A 108 0.67 -8.47 21.33
C HIS A 108 1.08 -7.00 21.29
N LEU A 109 2.38 -6.71 21.37
CA LEU A 109 2.91 -5.36 21.22
C LEU A 109 2.56 -4.73 19.87
N LEU A 110 2.79 -5.46 18.78
CA LEU A 110 2.54 -4.99 17.42
C LEU A 110 1.07 -4.61 17.21
N PHE A 111 0.13 -5.43 17.70
CA PHE A 111 -1.30 -5.13 17.61
C PHE A 111 -1.73 -3.98 18.51
N LYS A 112 -1.15 -3.83 19.71
CA LYS A 112 -1.39 -2.67 20.58
C LYS A 112 -0.91 -1.38 19.94
N LEU A 113 0.26 -1.39 19.33
CA LEU A 113 0.79 -0.27 18.56
C LEU A 113 -0.13 0.07 17.38
N LEU A 114 -0.52 -0.92 16.55
CA LEU A 114 -1.46 -0.71 15.45
C LEU A 114 -2.76 -0.04 15.91
N ALA A 115 -3.36 -0.54 16.99
CA ALA A 115 -4.64 -0.08 17.50
C ALA A 115 -4.60 1.35 18.08
N THR A 116 -3.48 1.73 18.70
CA THR A 116 -3.36 3.01 19.42
C THR A 116 -2.78 4.13 18.57
N THR A 117 -1.89 3.80 17.64
CA THR A 117 -1.14 4.79 16.84
C THR A 117 -1.67 4.94 15.41
N GLY A 118 -2.42 3.96 14.91
CA GLY A 118 -2.89 3.94 13.51
C GLY A 118 -1.76 3.90 12.49
N MET A 119 -0.56 3.44 12.88
CA MET A 119 0.59 3.30 11.98
C MET A 119 0.32 2.29 10.86
N ARG A 120 0.99 2.48 9.72
CA ARG A 120 0.96 1.49 8.63
C ARG A 120 1.78 0.27 9.02
N ARG A 121 1.38 -0.91 8.53
CA ARG A 121 2.13 -2.16 8.72
C ARG A 121 3.63 -2.03 8.39
N SER A 122 3.98 -1.36 7.29
CA SER A 122 5.38 -1.15 6.91
C SER A 122 6.12 -0.28 7.92
N GLU A 123 5.47 0.75 8.46
CA GLU A 123 6.08 1.66 9.42
C GLU A 123 6.36 0.95 10.76
N ILE A 124 5.52 0.01 11.19
CA ILE A 124 5.73 -0.72 12.46
C ILE A 124 6.84 -1.76 12.35
N VAL A 125 6.90 -2.48 11.22
CA VAL A 125 7.91 -3.54 11.03
C VAL A 125 9.32 -2.96 10.86
N GLU A 126 9.42 -1.68 10.50
CA GLU A 126 10.69 -0.95 10.31
C GLU A 126 11.12 -0.12 11.54
N ILE A 127 10.37 -0.16 12.66
CA ILE A 127 10.75 0.59 13.88
C ILE A 127 12.06 0.04 14.44
N THR A 128 13.00 0.94 14.74
CA THR A 128 14.22 0.63 15.48
C THR A 128 14.15 1.13 16.93
N TRP A 129 15.02 0.63 17.80
CA TRP A 129 15.04 1.00 19.22
C TRP A 129 15.34 2.48 19.44
N GLU A 130 16.16 3.09 18.60
CA GLU A 130 16.53 4.52 18.66
C GLU A 130 15.34 5.45 18.38
N GLN A 131 14.28 4.92 17.77
CA GLN A 131 13.07 5.66 17.48
C GLN A 131 12.09 5.69 18.65
N ILE A 132 12.32 4.90 19.71
CA ILE A 132 11.44 4.78 20.86
C ILE A 132 12.02 5.57 22.02
N ASP A 133 11.33 6.63 22.43
CA ASP A 133 11.65 7.38 23.62
C ASP A 133 10.67 7.00 24.74
N LEU A 134 11.10 6.05 25.58
CA LEU A 134 10.33 5.59 26.73
C LEU A 134 10.25 6.65 27.85
N SER A 135 11.18 7.61 27.90
CA SER A 135 11.17 8.67 28.92
C SER A 135 10.06 9.66 28.64
N ASN A 136 9.89 10.02 27.36
CA ASN A 136 8.83 10.92 26.91
C ASN A 136 7.56 10.18 26.45
N ASN A 137 7.54 8.84 26.51
CA ASN A 137 6.47 8.00 25.98
C ASN A 137 6.11 8.37 24.52
N THR A 138 7.10 8.44 23.63
CA THR A 138 6.88 8.73 22.21
C THR A 138 7.62 7.77 21.30
N ILE A 139 7.09 7.56 20.09
CA ILE A 139 7.78 6.90 18.99
C ILE A 139 7.92 7.89 17.84
N ARG A 140 9.14 8.02 17.33
CA ARG A 140 9.50 8.80 16.16
C ARG A 140 9.43 7.93 14.91
N ILE A 141 8.60 8.30 13.93
CA ILE A 141 8.45 7.50 12.71
C ILE A 141 8.57 8.33 11.45
N TYR A 142 9.05 7.69 10.38
CA TYR A 142 9.23 8.32 9.08
C TYR A 142 8.06 7.96 8.16
N GLY A 143 7.23 8.95 7.85
CA GLY A 143 6.11 8.80 6.94
C GLY A 143 6.51 8.91 5.46
N LYS A 144 5.50 8.83 4.58
CA LYS A 144 5.66 9.03 3.14
C LYS A 144 6.36 10.37 2.86
N GLY A 145 7.47 10.32 2.13
CA GLY A 145 8.30 11.49 1.81
C GLY A 145 9.36 11.82 2.87
N LYS A 146 9.74 10.86 3.73
CA LYS A 146 10.70 11.03 4.84
C LYS A 146 10.30 12.13 5.84
N LYS A 147 9.02 12.48 5.90
CA LYS A 147 8.50 13.42 6.91
C LYS A 147 8.42 12.71 8.25
N GLU A 148 9.11 13.26 9.22
CA GLU A 148 9.09 12.78 10.59
C GLU A 148 7.75 13.12 11.26
N ARG A 149 7.25 12.20 12.08
CA ARG A 149 6.15 12.45 13.01
C ARG A 149 6.45 11.76 14.34
N LEU A 150 6.17 12.46 15.43
CA LEU A 150 6.20 11.91 16.79
C LEU A 150 4.79 11.43 17.13
N LEU A 151 4.68 10.17 17.52
CA LEU A 151 3.42 9.58 17.99
C LEU A 151 3.53 9.28 19.49
N PRO A 152 2.52 9.62 20.29
CA PRO A 152 2.50 9.26 21.70
C PRO A 152 2.31 7.75 21.86
N LEU A 153 3.03 7.16 22.82
CA LEU A 153 2.84 5.80 23.29
C LEU A 153 1.66 5.77 24.25
N HIS A 154 0.61 5.06 23.87
CA HIS A 154 -0.51 4.83 24.77
C HIS A 154 -0.05 3.96 25.95
N PRO A 155 -0.51 4.20 27.20
CA PRO A 155 -0.12 3.42 28.38
C PRO A 155 -0.32 1.90 28.22
N MET A 156 -1.28 1.49 27.38
CA MET A 156 -1.54 0.08 27.04
C MET A 156 -0.38 -0.60 26.28
N VAL A 157 0.45 0.17 25.57
CA VAL A 157 1.62 -0.28 24.81
C VAL A 157 2.86 -0.38 25.69
N VAL A 158 2.99 0.54 26.64
CA VAL A 158 4.15 0.63 27.53
C VAL A 158 4.19 -0.64 28.37
N PRO A 159 5.27 -1.42 28.29
CA PRO A 159 5.43 -2.55 29.18
C PRO A 159 5.59 -2.07 30.62
N CYS A 160 4.86 -2.72 31.52
CA CYS A 160 5.33 -3.02 32.86
C CYS A 160 6.84 -3.42 32.77
N PRO A 161 7.70 -2.91 33.65
CA PRO A 161 9.02 -2.37 33.32
C PRO A 161 10.13 -3.41 32.99
N ARG A 162 11.10 -2.95 32.18
CA ARG A 162 12.52 -3.37 32.09
C ARG A 162 12.94 -4.72 31.47
N ASP A 163 12.07 -5.71 31.30
CA ASP A 163 12.54 -7.05 30.82
C ASP A 163 12.73 -7.20 29.30
N TRP A 164 12.43 -6.17 28.50
CA TRP A 164 12.50 -6.24 27.03
C TRP A 164 13.91 -6.25 26.46
N CYS A 165 14.90 -5.73 27.18
CA CYS A 165 16.28 -5.63 26.69
C CYS A 165 17.08 -6.93 26.84
N THR A 166 16.58 -7.94 27.56
CA THR A 166 17.41 -9.07 28.00
C THR A 166 17.08 -10.40 27.31
N THR A 167 16.02 -10.48 26.50
CA THR A 167 15.51 -11.77 25.97
C THR A 167 15.28 -11.78 24.46
N LEU A 168 16.27 -11.30 23.69
CA LEU A 168 16.42 -11.64 22.27
C LEU A 168 17.84 -12.10 21.98
#